data_AF-A0A937YXB2-F1
#
_entry.id   AF-A0A937YXB2-F1
#
_cell.length_a   1.000
_cell.length_b   1.000
_cell.length_c   1.000
_cell.angle_alpha   90.00
_cell.angle_beta   90.00
_cell.angle_gamma   90.00
#
_symmetry.space_group_name_H-M   'P 1'
#
loop_
_entity.id
_entity.type
_entity.pdbx_description
1 polymer ?
#
loop_
_entity_poly.entity_id
_entity_poly.type
_entity_poly.pdbx_seq_one_letter_code
_entity_poly.pdbx_strand_id
1 'polypeptide(L)'
;MFGHPCRWGAETWWGQEQWADYHAGKVTEPWQLEPPSRPYTRAQIERLLEETDRCLGWVAARRDLTPTTYAELNAACAEPSMTWLTATELTRAASEVRERFSCVTLDDMTLSPADVLAALAWRLSRPDAAPAQPIPVRRPLGPLSEPHALIEATAVPATTAAAAFRQVDEAIERTGALPAKVSANGLDLGPADVLGMAAQVMIAGESGPLVPGPALPEIASAQCFQETHFNSWSYPEGFEPRFLTELARWQSWTFRPARMRW
;
A
#
# COMPACT_ATOMS: atom_id res chain seq x y z
N MET A 1 -17.57 -20.66 -6.83
CA MET A 1 -18.74 -20.08 -7.52
C MET A 1 -18.72 -18.59 -7.22
N PHE A 2 -18.13 -17.77 -8.08
CA PHE A 2 -18.22 -16.31 -7.94
C PHE A 2 -19.58 -15.90 -8.52
N GLY A 3 -20.61 -15.92 -7.68
CA GLY A 3 -21.96 -15.51 -8.06
C GLY A 3 -22.05 -13.99 -8.02
N HIS A 4 -22.01 -13.34 -9.18
CA HIS A 4 -22.46 -11.95 -9.27
C HIS A 4 -23.90 -11.86 -8.76
N PRO A 5 -24.30 -10.84 -7.96
CA PRO A 5 -25.62 -10.77 -7.31
C PRO A 5 -26.80 -10.92 -8.29
N CYS A 6 -26.62 -10.55 -9.56
CA CYS A 6 -27.62 -10.78 -10.62
C CYS A 6 -27.97 -12.26 -10.86
N ARG A 7 -27.10 -13.21 -10.49
CA ARG A 7 -27.33 -14.66 -10.65
C ARG A 7 -28.27 -15.25 -9.60
N TRP A 8 -28.81 -14.46 -8.67
CA TRP A 8 -29.94 -14.89 -7.85
C TRP A 8 -31.29 -14.67 -8.56
N GLY A 9 -31.35 -13.74 -9.51
CA GLY A 9 -32.59 -13.38 -10.21
C GLY A 9 -32.67 -13.85 -11.66
N ALA A 10 -31.54 -14.17 -12.29
CA ALA A 10 -31.49 -14.50 -13.71
C ALA A 10 -30.50 -15.62 -14.06
N GLU A 11 -30.85 -16.38 -15.10
CA GLU A 11 -30.09 -17.53 -15.61
C GLU A 11 -28.71 -17.12 -16.14
N THR A 12 -28.64 -15.95 -16.75
CA THR A 12 -27.43 -15.46 -17.42
C THR A 12 -27.00 -14.11 -16.84
N TRP A 13 -25.71 -14.01 -16.52
CA TRP A 13 -25.05 -12.73 -16.36
C TRP A 13 -24.19 -12.51 -17.61
N TRP A 14 -24.70 -11.69 -18.55
CA TRP A 14 -24.03 -11.41 -19.82
C TRP A 14 -22.62 -10.85 -19.65
N GLY A 15 -22.32 -10.21 -18.51
CA GLY A 15 -20.97 -9.80 -18.18
C GLY A 15 -19.97 -10.96 -18.10
N GLN A 16 -20.40 -12.19 -17.79
CA GLN A 16 -19.50 -13.36 -17.82
C GLN A 16 -19.19 -13.81 -19.24
N GLU A 17 -20.18 -13.81 -20.12
CA GLU A 17 -20.05 -14.25 -21.51
C GLU A 17 -19.23 -13.23 -22.30
N GLN A 18 -19.51 -11.94 -22.10
CA GLN A 18 -18.68 -10.84 -22.61
C GLN A 18 -17.24 -10.91 -22.08
N TRP A 19 -17.06 -11.25 -20.80
CA TRP A 19 -15.72 -11.43 -20.23
C TRP A 19 -14.99 -12.61 -20.88
N ALA A 20 -15.66 -13.73 -21.12
CA ALA A 20 -15.09 -14.88 -21.81
C ALA A 20 -14.74 -14.58 -23.27
N ASP A 21 -15.61 -13.88 -24.01
CA ASP A 21 -15.37 -13.50 -25.39
C ASP A 21 -14.28 -12.43 -25.52
N TYR A 22 -14.18 -11.51 -24.57
CA TYR A 22 -13.07 -10.55 -24.48
C TYR A 22 -11.72 -11.27 -24.34
N HIS A 23 -11.59 -12.20 -23.39
CA HIS A 23 -10.36 -12.99 -23.22
C HIS A 23 -10.07 -13.92 -24.39
N ALA A 24 -11.09 -14.29 -25.16
CA ALA A 24 -10.95 -15.06 -26.40
C ALA A 24 -10.63 -14.19 -27.64
N GLY A 25 -10.53 -12.86 -27.50
CA GLY A 25 -10.27 -11.93 -28.60
C GLY A 25 -11.44 -11.83 -29.60
N LYS A 26 -12.67 -12.12 -29.17
CA LYS A 26 -13.87 -12.21 -30.01
C LYS A 26 -14.76 -10.97 -29.97
N VAL A 27 -14.40 -9.95 -29.19
CA VAL A 27 -15.19 -8.72 -29.08
C VAL A 27 -15.02 -7.87 -30.35
N THR A 28 -16.10 -7.65 -31.07
CA THR A 28 -16.16 -6.73 -32.23
C THR A 28 -17.05 -5.53 -31.90
N GLU A 29 -16.49 -4.33 -32.00
CA GLU A 29 -17.25 -3.07 -32.02
C GLU A 29 -18.19 -3.02 -33.26
N PRO A 30 -19.41 -2.46 -33.15
CA PRO A 30 -19.99 -1.83 -31.97
C PRO A 30 -20.61 -2.83 -30.99
N TRP A 31 -20.60 -2.48 -29.71
CA TRP A 31 -21.21 -3.26 -28.62
C TRP A 31 -22.67 -3.59 -28.93
N GLN A 32 -22.96 -4.88 -29.08
CA GLN A 32 -24.34 -5.35 -29.22
C GLN A 32 -25.01 -5.32 -27.85
N LEU A 33 -26.20 -4.73 -27.79
CA LEU A 33 -27.05 -4.83 -26.61
C LEU A 33 -27.51 -6.28 -26.49
N GLU A 34 -26.99 -6.99 -25.51
CA GLU A 34 -27.42 -8.35 -25.21
C GLU A 34 -28.91 -8.38 -24.85
N PRO A 35 -29.64 -9.45 -25.24
CA PRO A 35 -31.03 -9.58 -24.87
C PRO A 35 -31.15 -9.61 -23.33
N PRO A 36 -32.25 -9.11 -22.76
CA PRO A 36 -32.43 -9.08 -21.31
C PRO A 36 -32.26 -10.49 -20.73
N SER A 37 -31.47 -10.61 -19.66
CA SER A 37 -31.24 -11.88 -18.99
C SER A 37 -32.56 -12.55 -18.65
N ARG A 38 -32.69 -13.84 -18.98
CA ARG A 38 -33.90 -14.60 -18.66
C ARG A 38 -34.02 -14.72 -17.13
N PRO A 39 -35.10 -14.20 -16.54
CA PRO A 39 -35.31 -14.35 -15.11
C PRO A 39 -35.57 -15.82 -14.78
N TYR A 40 -35.09 -16.25 -13.62
CA TYR A 40 -35.44 -17.57 -13.10
C TYR A 40 -36.95 -17.65 -12.84
N THR A 41 -37.52 -18.83 -13.05
CA THR A 41 -38.85 -19.13 -12.52
C THR A 41 -38.81 -19.09 -11.00
N ARG A 42 -39.98 -18.86 -10.39
CA ARG A 42 -40.12 -18.89 -8.92
C ARG A 42 -39.57 -20.18 -8.30
N ALA A 43 -39.85 -21.34 -8.90
CA ALA A 43 -39.36 -22.63 -8.42
C ALA A 43 -37.83 -22.75 -8.48
N GLN A 44 -37.18 -22.16 -9.49
CA GLN A 44 -35.72 -22.10 -9.58
C GLN A 44 -35.14 -21.17 -8.50
N ILE A 45 -35.76 -20.01 -8.25
CA ILE A 45 -35.34 -19.09 -7.18
C ILE A 45 -35.47 -19.77 -5.81
N GLU A 46 -36.61 -20.40 -5.53
CA GLU A 46 -36.86 -21.12 -4.28
C GLU A 46 -35.80 -22.21 -4.06
N ARG A 47 -35.48 -23.00 -5.10
CA ARG A 47 -34.40 -24.00 -5.02
C ARG A 47 -33.02 -23.37 -4.76
N LEU A 48 -32.68 -22.27 -5.42
CA LEU A 48 -31.40 -21.57 -5.20
C LEU A 48 -31.28 -21.05 -3.78
N LEU A 49 -32.36 -20.53 -3.21
CA LEU A 49 -32.43 -20.10 -1.81
C LEU A 49 -32.25 -21.29 -0.87
N GLU A 50 -32.93 -22.41 -1.10
CA GLU A 50 -32.76 -23.64 -0.31
C GLU A 50 -31.33 -24.18 -0.36
N GLU A 51 -30.68 -24.17 -1.53
CA GLU A 51 -29.29 -24.59 -1.71
C GLU A 51 -28.33 -23.61 -1.01
N THR A 52 -28.61 -22.30 -1.07
CA THR A 52 -27.86 -21.26 -0.36
C THR A 52 -27.96 -21.45 1.14
N ASP A 53 -29.17 -21.66 1.68
CA ASP A 53 -29.40 -21.92 3.10
C ASP A 53 -28.69 -23.20 3.56
N ARG A 54 -28.69 -24.26 2.74
CA ARG A 54 -27.94 -25.49 3.05
C ARG A 54 -26.44 -25.23 3.12
N CYS A 55 -25.90 -24.45 2.19
CA CYS A 55 -24.49 -24.06 2.17
C CYS A 55 -24.12 -23.21 3.38
N LEU A 56 -24.89 -22.16 3.67
CA LEU A 56 -24.68 -21.28 4.82
C LEU A 56 -24.84 -22.04 6.14
N GLY A 57 -25.83 -22.93 6.24
CA GLY A 57 -26.02 -23.80 7.40
C GLY A 57 -24.83 -24.75 7.62
N TRP A 58 -24.26 -25.31 6.56
CA TRP A 58 -23.05 -26.11 6.65
C TRP A 58 -21.84 -25.28 7.12
N VAL A 59 -21.66 -24.07 6.59
CA VAL A 59 -20.60 -23.14 7.04
C VAL A 59 -20.80 -22.75 8.51
N ALA A 60 -22.04 -22.43 8.92
CA ALA A 60 -22.36 -22.02 10.29
C ALA A 60 -22.21 -23.17 11.32
N ALA A 61 -22.35 -24.42 10.89
CA ALA A 61 -22.15 -25.59 11.75
C ALA A 61 -20.66 -25.91 12.02
N ARG A 62 -19.74 -25.30 11.26
CA ARG A 62 -18.30 -25.49 11.44
C ARG A 62 -17.79 -24.76 12.67
N ARG A 63 -17.14 -25.49 13.58
CA ARG A 63 -16.54 -24.93 14.80
C ARG A 63 -15.16 -24.30 14.57
N ASP A 64 -14.58 -24.52 13.40
CA ASP A 64 -13.27 -23.98 13.00
C ASP A 64 -13.39 -22.71 12.15
N LEU A 65 -14.61 -22.21 11.95
CA LEU A 65 -14.88 -20.95 11.27
C LEU A 65 -15.58 -19.99 12.23
N THR A 66 -15.17 -18.73 12.19
CA THR A 66 -15.87 -17.63 12.86
C THR A 66 -16.50 -16.76 11.78
N PRO A 67 -17.83 -16.81 11.58
CA PRO A 67 -18.52 -15.87 10.71
C PRO A 67 -18.24 -14.44 11.19
N THR A 68 -17.87 -13.56 10.27
CA THR A 68 -17.59 -12.16 10.59
C THR A 68 -18.09 -11.25 9.48
N THR A 69 -18.30 -9.99 9.79
CA THR A 69 -18.65 -8.94 8.83
C THR A 69 -17.42 -8.15 8.40
N TYR A 70 -17.49 -7.45 7.27
CA TYR A 70 -16.44 -6.49 6.90
C TYR A 70 -16.23 -5.41 7.97
N ALA A 71 -17.29 -5.00 8.67
CA ALA A 71 -17.18 -4.01 9.74
C ALA A 71 -16.39 -4.56 10.94
N GLU A 72 -16.66 -5.80 11.35
CA GLU A 72 -15.92 -6.48 12.42
C GLU A 72 -14.46 -6.75 12.01
N LEU A 73 -14.22 -7.21 10.78
CA LEU A 73 -12.87 -7.42 10.27
C LEU A 73 -12.08 -6.10 10.23
N ASN A 74 -12.70 -5.03 9.73
CA ASN A 74 -12.08 -3.70 9.72
C ASN A 74 -11.82 -3.19 11.14
N ALA A 75 -12.73 -3.41 12.08
CA ALA A 75 -12.53 -3.05 13.48
C ALA A 75 -11.39 -3.86 14.13
N ALA A 76 -11.31 -5.16 13.86
CA ALA A 76 -10.27 -6.06 14.37
C ALA A 76 -8.88 -5.76 13.81
N CYS A 77 -8.82 -5.18 12.61
CA CYS A 77 -7.60 -4.75 11.93
C CYS A 77 -7.36 -3.23 12.01
N ALA A 78 -8.21 -2.47 12.69
CA ALA A 78 -8.11 -1.03 12.74
C ALA A 78 -6.84 -0.61 13.48
N GLU A 79 -6.01 0.19 12.81
CA GLU A 79 -4.88 0.83 13.47
C GLU A 79 -5.38 2.00 14.35
N PRO A 80 -4.71 2.28 15.49
CA PRO A 80 -5.01 3.46 16.28
C PRO A 80 -4.86 4.75 15.47
N SER A 81 -5.77 5.71 15.65
CA SER A 81 -5.83 6.96 14.87
C SER A 81 -4.69 7.94 15.16
N MET A 82 -4.08 7.86 16.34
CA MET A 82 -2.86 8.57 16.70
C MET A 82 -1.97 7.70 17.56
N THR A 83 -0.84 7.33 16.99
CA THR A 83 0.21 6.59 17.68
C THR A 83 1.45 7.47 17.79
N TRP A 84 2.13 7.39 18.93
CA TRP A 84 3.36 8.12 19.19
C TRP A 84 4.49 7.13 19.40
N LEU A 85 5.68 7.47 18.93
CA LEU A 85 6.90 6.72 19.16
C LEU A 85 7.76 7.46 20.19
N THR A 86 8.39 6.68 21.05
CA THR A 86 9.56 7.09 21.81
C THR A 86 10.80 7.13 20.90
N ALA A 87 11.85 7.82 21.37
CA ALA A 87 13.13 7.81 20.66
C ALA A 87 13.70 6.38 20.54
N THR A 88 13.53 5.55 21.55
CA THR A 88 13.99 4.15 21.55
C THR A 88 13.28 3.31 20.49
N GLU A 89 11.95 3.44 20.38
CA GLU A 89 11.17 2.77 19.34
C GLU A 89 11.56 3.24 17.94
N LEU A 90 11.79 4.55 17.76
CA LEU A 90 12.24 5.08 16.48
C LEU A 90 13.66 4.61 16.12
N THR A 91 14.59 4.54 17.06
CA THR A 91 15.94 3.98 16.84
C THR A 91 15.86 2.50 16.47
N ARG A 92 14.99 1.72 17.13
CA ARG A 92 14.75 0.32 16.77
C ARG A 92 14.20 0.22 15.34
N ALA A 93 13.21 1.03 14.99
CA ALA A 93 12.66 1.05 13.64
C ALA A 93 13.68 1.45 12.57
N ALA A 94 14.52 2.43 12.87
CA ALA A 94 15.63 2.83 12.00
C ALA A 94 16.63 1.68 11.78
N SER A 95 16.92 0.90 12.83
CA SER A 95 17.82 -0.26 12.72
C SER A 95 17.20 -1.35 11.85
N GLU A 96 15.96 -1.74 12.13
CA GLU A 96 15.28 -2.83 11.41
C GLU A 96 15.07 -2.47 9.92
N VAL A 97 14.65 -1.25 9.59
CA VAL A 97 14.42 -0.84 8.19
C VAL A 97 15.72 -0.72 7.38
N ARG A 98 16.85 -0.46 8.06
CA ARG A 98 18.17 -0.39 7.44
C ARG A 98 18.77 -1.77 7.19
N GLU A 99 18.53 -2.72 8.11
CA GLU A 99 18.88 -4.13 7.91
C GLU A 99 18.05 -4.73 6.77
N ARG A 100 16.76 -4.39 6.73
CA ARG A 100 15.82 -4.89 5.74
C ARG A 100 14.87 -3.79 5.28
N PHE A 101 14.91 -3.43 4.00
CA PHE A 101 14.09 -2.35 3.46
C PHE A 101 12.63 -2.79 3.27
N SER A 102 11.91 -2.91 4.39
CA SER A 102 10.55 -3.43 4.48
C SER A 102 9.80 -2.82 5.67
N CYS A 103 8.56 -3.26 5.91
CA CYS A 103 7.79 -2.83 7.09
C CYS A 103 8.43 -3.34 8.38
N VAL A 104 8.34 -2.53 9.44
CA VAL A 104 8.85 -2.82 10.78
C VAL A 104 7.70 -3.08 11.73
N THR A 105 7.84 -4.07 12.61
CA THR A 105 6.82 -4.38 13.63
C THR A 105 7.33 -4.01 15.02
N LEU A 106 6.65 -3.07 15.67
CA LEU A 106 6.90 -2.64 17.04
C LEU A 106 5.70 -3.06 17.89
N ASP A 107 5.85 -4.09 18.72
CA ASP A 107 4.81 -4.60 19.62
C ASP A 107 3.45 -4.81 18.92
N ASP A 108 2.50 -3.89 19.12
CA ASP A 108 1.14 -3.95 18.56
C ASP A 108 0.97 -3.15 17.25
N MET A 109 1.98 -2.40 16.82
CA MET A 109 1.95 -1.59 15.61
C MET A 109 2.87 -2.12 14.51
N THR A 110 2.50 -1.84 13.27
CA THR A 110 3.36 -2.04 12.11
C THR A 110 3.57 -0.71 11.42
N LEU A 111 4.82 -0.40 11.09
CA LEU A 111 5.25 0.81 10.40
C LEU A 111 5.70 0.41 8.99
N SER A 112 5.14 1.04 7.97
CA SER A 112 5.68 0.94 6.62
C SER A 112 6.98 1.76 6.52
N PRO A 113 7.80 1.54 5.47
CA PRO A 113 8.95 2.40 5.22
C PRO A 113 8.61 3.90 5.15
N ALA A 114 7.42 4.26 4.63
CA ALA A 114 6.96 5.64 4.60
C ALA A 114 6.70 6.22 5.98
N ASP A 115 6.13 5.43 6.89
CA ASP A 115 5.87 5.85 8.28
C ASP A 115 7.20 6.08 9.02
N VAL A 116 8.17 5.19 8.82
CA VAL A 116 9.50 5.31 9.44
C VAL A 116 10.23 6.54 8.92
N LEU A 117 10.25 6.78 7.61
CA LEU A 117 10.83 7.99 7.04
C LEU A 117 10.14 9.26 7.57
N ALA A 118 8.80 9.25 7.66
CA ALA A 118 8.05 10.38 8.18
C ALA A 118 8.40 10.70 9.65
N ALA A 119 8.54 9.67 10.49
CA ALA A 119 8.92 9.84 11.90
C ALA A 119 10.37 10.32 12.05
N LEU A 120 11.30 9.75 11.27
CA LEU A 120 12.70 10.15 11.25
C LEU A 120 12.87 11.60 10.78
N ALA A 121 12.25 11.96 9.65
CA ALA A 121 12.29 13.31 9.11
C ALA A 121 11.72 14.32 10.11
N TRP A 122 10.61 13.98 10.78
CA TRP A 122 10.01 14.83 11.82
C TRP A 122 10.98 15.10 12.97
N ARG A 123 11.64 14.05 13.47
CA ARG A 123 12.55 14.14 14.61
C ARG A 123 13.82 14.91 14.25
N LEU A 124 14.41 14.60 13.10
CA LEU A 124 15.71 15.12 12.68
C LEU A 124 15.64 16.52 12.05
N SER A 125 14.47 16.96 11.57
CA SER A 125 14.26 18.35 11.15
C SER A 125 14.16 19.34 12.32
N ARG A 126 14.00 18.83 13.55
CA ARG A 126 13.81 19.57 14.80
C ARG A 126 14.91 19.24 15.83
N PRO A 127 16.15 19.72 15.64
CA PRO A 127 17.25 19.41 16.54
C PRO A 127 17.03 19.94 17.97
N ASP A 128 16.26 21.03 18.11
CA ASP A 128 15.96 21.64 19.41
C ASP A 128 14.83 20.94 20.18
N ALA A 129 14.15 19.95 19.57
CA ALA A 129 13.12 19.17 20.23
C ALA A 129 13.71 18.34 21.37
N ALA A 130 13.05 18.37 22.54
CA ALA A 130 13.50 17.68 23.73
C ALA A 130 13.73 16.17 23.44
N PRO A 131 14.79 15.54 23.99
CA PRO A 131 15.09 14.13 23.71
C PRO A 131 13.94 13.16 24.00
N ALA A 132 13.12 13.47 25.02
CA ALA A 132 11.97 12.67 25.42
C ALA A 132 10.66 13.07 24.73
N GLN A 133 10.68 13.99 23.77
CA GLN A 133 9.47 14.42 23.07
C GLN A 133 8.88 13.25 22.27
N PRO A 134 7.58 12.93 22.46
CA PRO A 134 6.90 11.93 21.66
C PRO A 134 6.92 12.29 20.17
N ILE A 135 7.20 11.31 19.32
CA ILE A 135 7.29 11.48 17.86
C ILE A 135 5.99 10.97 17.23
N PRO A 136 5.25 11.79 16.47
CA PRO A 136 3.99 11.36 15.89
C PRO A 136 4.22 10.36 14.75
N VAL A 137 3.45 9.27 14.73
CA VAL A 137 3.35 8.39 13.56
C VAL A 137 2.43 9.05 12.55
N ARG A 138 3.04 9.67 11.53
CA ARG A 138 2.32 10.21 10.36
C ARG A 138 2.29 9.11 9.31
N ARG A 139 1.13 8.85 8.71
CA ARG A 139 0.92 7.78 7.73
C ARG A 139 0.83 8.34 6.30
N PRO A 140 1.91 8.91 5.73
CA PRO A 140 1.85 9.48 4.40
C PRO A 140 1.67 8.40 3.33
N LEU A 141 1.18 8.82 2.17
CA LEU A 141 1.29 8.03 0.95
C LEU A 141 2.77 7.88 0.56
N GLY A 142 3.07 6.84 -0.23
CA GLY A 142 4.33 6.72 -0.94
C GLY A 142 4.48 7.80 -2.02
N PRO A 143 5.60 7.82 -2.75
CA PRO A 143 5.81 8.76 -3.84
C PRO A 143 4.67 8.74 -4.87
N LEU A 144 4.28 9.92 -5.36
CA LEU A 144 3.26 10.09 -6.40
C LEU A 144 3.84 10.17 -7.83
N SER A 145 5.16 10.09 -7.94
CA SER A 145 5.94 9.99 -9.17
C SER A 145 7.11 9.02 -8.93
N GLU A 146 7.81 8.64 -9.99
CA GLU A 146 8.95 7.73 -9.91
C GLU A 146 10.00 8.23 -8.90
N PRO A 147 10.33 7.44 -7.86
CA PRO A 147 11.31 7.85 -6.86
C PRO A 147 12.70 7.92 -7.48
N HIS A 148 13.41 9.00 -7.17
CA HIS A 148 14.82 9.14 -7.55
C HIS A 148 15.65 8.03 -6.91
N ALA A 149 16.68 7.59 -7.63
CA ALA A 149 17.63 6.58 -7.16
C ALA A 149 19.05 7.15 -7.28
N LEU A 150 19.81 7.07 -6.21
CA LEU A 150 21.23 7.42 -6.23
C LEU A 150 21.99 6.47 -7.18
N ILE A 151 22.77 7.05 -8.09
CA ILE A 151 23.53 6.30 -9.11
C ILE A 151 24.92 5.93 -8.62
N GLU A 152 25.55 6.80 -7.82
CA GLU A 152 26.92 6.64 -7.35
C GLU A 152 27.07 6.95 -5.86
N ALA A 153 28.04 6.28 -5.22
CA ALA A 153 28.28 6.50 -3.80
C ALA A 153 28.74 7.93 -3.55
N THR A 154 28.09 8.61 -2.62
CA THR A 154 28.26 10.04 -2.40
C THR A 154 28.39 10.32 -0.91
N ALA A 155 29.42 11.09 -0.53
CA ALA A 155 29.54 11.61 0.82
C ALA A 155 28.52 12.72 1.04
N VAL A 156 27.71 12.62 2.10
CA VAL A 156 26.68 13.61 2.40
C VAL A 156 27.08 14.44 3.61
N PRO A 157 27.34 15.75 3.44
CA PRO A 157 27.59 16.66 4.56
C PRO A 157 26.38 16.73 5.50
N ALA A 158 26.63 16.92 6.80
CA ALA A 158 25.57 17.04 7.80
C ALA A 158 24.56 18.17 7.49
N THR A 159 25.01 19.26 6.88
CA THR A 159 24.14 20.36 6.44
C THR A 159 23.19 19.95 5.32
N THR A 160 23.66 19.12 4.38
CA THR A 160 22.85 18.53 3.31
C THR A 160 21.85 17.54 3.88
N ALA A 161 22.26 16.69 4.83
CA ALA A 161 21.38 15.76 5.52
C ALA A 161 20.23 16.50 6.24
N ALA A 162 20.56 17.51 7.04
CA ALA A 162 19.58 18.32 7.76
C ALA A 162 18.61 19.05 6.82
N ALA A 163 19.10 19.56 5.68
CA ALA A 163 18.25 20.17 4.66
C ALA A 163 17.29 19.15 4.02
N ALA A 164 17.77 17.96 3.69
CA ALA A 164 16.94 16.89 3.12
C ALA A 164 15.83 16.44 4.09
N PHE A 165 16.14 16.24 5.38
CA PHE A 165 15.13 15.86 6.38
C PHE A 165 14.02 16.91 6.50
N ARG A 166 14.39 18.20 6.49
CA ARG A 166 13.45 19.31 6.53
C ARG A 166 12.55 19.34 5.29
N GLN A 167 13.12 19.17 4.10
CA GLN A 167 12.35 19.12 2.85
C GLN A 167 11.38 17.94 2.80
N VAL A 168 11.76 16.76 3.29
CA VAL A 168 10.85 15.60 3.40
C VAL A 168 9.71 15.91 4.37
N ASP A 169 10.03 16.45 5.55
CA ASP A 169 9.04 16.80 6.57
C ASP A 169 8.00 17.81 6.06
N GLU A 170 8.48 18.89 5.42
CA GLU A 170 7.64 19.93 4.79
C GLU A 170 6.83 19.40 3.62
N ALA A 171 7.39 18.50 2.80
CA ALA A 171 6.67 17.88 1.70
C ALA A 171 5.51 17.03 2.20
N ILE A 172 5.74 16.19 3.21
CA ILE A 172 4.71 15.36 3.83
C ILE A 172 3.60 16.23 4.44
N GLU A 173 3.96 17.31 5.14
CA GLU A 173 2.99 18.23 5.72
C GLU A 173 2.12 18.91 4.66
N ARG A 174 2.71 19.26 3.51
CA ARG A 174 2.02 19.95 2.42
C ARG A 174 1.16 19.02 1.56
N THR A 175 1.61 17.79 1.29
CA THR A 175 0.96 16.91 0.29
C THR A 175 0.37 15.65 0.87
N GLY A 176 0.70 15.28 2.11
CA GLY A 176 0.36 13.99 2.69
C GLY A 176 1.10 12.80 2.05
N ALA A 177 2.14 13.04 1.25
CA ALA A 177 2.88 12.00 0.53
C ALA A 177 4.39 12.21 0.62
N LEU A 178 5.16 11.14 0.50
CA LEU A 178 6.61 11.23 0.37
C LEU A 178 6.98 11.98 -0.93
N PRO A 179 7.99 12.86 -0.90
CA PRO A 179 8.56 13.39 -2.13
C PRO A 179 9.28 12.26 -2.88
N ALA A 180 9.10 12.20 -4.20
CA ALA A 180 9.88 11.31 -5.05
C ALA A 180 11.37 11.72 -5.11
N LYS A 181 11.66 13.00 -4.85
CA LYS A 181 13.00 13.59 -4.85
C LYS A 181 13.04 14.82 -3.95
N VAL A 182 14.16 15.01 -3.24
CA VAL A 182 14.53 16.27 -2.58
C VAL A 182 15.86 16.75 -3.15
N SER A 183 16.03 18.08 -3.24
CA SER A 183 17.24 18.70 -3.78
C SER A 183 17.91 19.50 -2.65
N ALA A 184 18.88 18.89 -1.97
CA ALA A 184 19.54 19.47 -0.82
C ALA A 184 20.98 19.87 -1.19
N ASN A 185 21.28 21.18 -1.15
CA ASN A 185 22.60 21.74 -1.46
C ASN A 185 23.21 21.22 -2.80
N GLY A 186 22.37 21.06 -3.82
CA GLY A 186 22.80 20.59 -5.15
C GLY A 186 22.89 19.07 -5.30
N LEU A 187 22.58 18.31 -4.25
CA LEU A 187 22.44 16.85 -4.31
C LEU A 187 20.96 16.47 -4.40
N ASP A 188 20.63 15.69 -5.42
CA ASP A 188 19.32 15.09 -5.58
C ASP A 188 19.27 13.75 -4.85
N LEU A 189 18.27 13.56 -3.98
CA LEU A 189 18.10 12.36 -3.16
C LEU A 189 16.68 11.84 -3.28
N GLY A 190 16.53 10.53 -3.44
CA GLY A 190 15.25 9.84 -3.36
C GLY A 190 14.83 9.54 -1.92
N PRO A 191 13.58 9.12 -1.70
CA PRO A 191 13.09 8.78 -0.36
C PRO A 191 13.88 7.62 0.27
N ALA A 192 14.36 6.64 -0.51
CA ALA A 192 15.19 5.55 -0.01
C ALA A 192 16.55 6.05 0.51
N ASP A 193 17.17 6.98 -0.22
CA ASP A 193 18.45 7.59 0.14
C ASP A 193 18.30 8.39 1.45
N VAL A 194 17.24 9.19 1.55
CA VAL A 194 16.96 9.97 2.78
C VAL A 194 16.61 9.06 3.94
N LEU A 195 15.89 7.96 3.73
CA LEU A 195 15.60 6.97 4.77
C LEU A 195 16.89 6.34 5.31
N GLY A 196 17.77 5.86 4.43
CA GLY A 196 19.05 5.28 4.84
C GLY A 196 19.93 6.28 5.61
N MET A 197 20.01 7.52 5.11
CA MET A 197 20.72 8.62 5.77
C MET A 197 20.14 8.93 7.15
N ALA A 198 18.82 9.08 7.24
CA ALA A 198 18.11 9.43 8.48
C ALA A 198 18.24 8.32 9.53
N ALA A 199 18.13 7.06 9.10
CA ALA A 199 18.34 5.91 9.96
C ALA A 199 19.77 5.87 10.51
N GLN A 200 20.78 6.11 9.67
CA GLN A 200 22.17 6.19 10.09
C GLN A 200 22.39 7.30 11.14
N VAL A 201 21.85 8.50 10.90
CA VAL A 201 21.95 9.62 11.86
C VAL A 201 21.25 9.26 13.18
N MET A 202 20.08 8.62 13.13
CA MET A 202 19.34 8.23 14.34
C MET A 202 20.08 7.17 15.18
N ILE A 203 20.83 6.26 14.53
CA ILE A 203 21.54 5.16 15.20
C ILE A 203 22.92 5.59 15.67
N ALA A 204 23.69 6.29 14.83
CA ALA A 204 25.10 6.59 15.05
C ALA A 204 25.36 8.05 15.46
N GLY A 205 24.38 8.95 15.35
CA GLY A 205 24.53 10.38 15.65
C GLY A 205 25.19 11.21 14.54
N GLU A 206 25.60 10.58 13.43
CA GLU A 206 26.26 11.25 12.31
C GLU A 206 25.81 10.68 10.96
N SER A 207 25.92 11.47 9.90
CA SER A 207 25.67 11.02 8.53
C SER A 207 26.90 10.30 7.97
N GLY A 208 26.67 9.13 7.36
CA GLY A 208 27.70 8.39 6.62
C GLY A 208 27.62 8.63 5.10
N PRO A 209 28.55 8.04 4.33
CA PRO A 209 28.42 8.01 2.88
C PRO A 209 27.16 7.21 2.49
N LEU A 210 26.47 7.69 1.46
CA LEU A 210 25.40 6.95 0.82
C LEU A 210 25.97 6.05 -0.27
N VAL A 211 25.40 4.86 -0.39
CA VAL A 211 25.73 3.87 -1.42
C VAL A 211 24.46 3.60 -2.23
N PRO A 212 24.55 3.47 -3.57
CA PRO A 212 23.41 3.13 -4.41
C PRO A 212 22.68 1.88 -3.91
N GLY A 213 21.35 1.95 -3.90
CA GLY A 213 20.48 0.87 -3.45
C GLY A 213 19.12 0.93 -4.15
N PRO A 214 18.22 -0.02 -3.86
CA PRO A 214 16.89 -0.02 -4.45
C PRO A 214 16.08 1.21 -3.99
N ALA A 215 15.44 1.90 -4.93
CA ALA A 215 14.56 3.04 -4.63
C ALA A 215 13.18 2.63 -4.06
N LEU A 216 12.86 1.34 -4.13
CA LEU A 216 11.59 0.77 -3.69
C LEU A 216 11.83 -0.30 -2.60
N PRO A 217 10.92 -0.42 -1.62
CA PRO A 217 10.98 -1.49 -0.62
C PRO A 217 10.93 -2.88 -1.25
N GLU A 218 11.44 -3.88 -0.53
CA GLU A 218 11.51 -5.28 -1.02
C GLU A 218 10.16 -5.83 -1.51
N ILE A 219 9.06 -5.44 -0.85
CA ILE A 219 7.71 -5.89 -1.19
C ILE A 219 7.27 -5.44 -2.59
N ALA A 220 7.90 -4.40 -3.16
CA ALA A 220 7.62 -3.97 -4.52
C ALA A 220 7.87 -5.07 -5.55
N SER A 221 8.72 -6.06 -5.25
CA SER A 221 8.98 -7.22 -6.10
C SER A 221 7.94 -8.34 -5.98
N ALA A 222 6.98 -8.23 -5.05
CA ALA A 222 5.92 -9.21 -4.91
C ALA A 222 4.97 -9.18 -6.12
N GLN A 223 4.39 -10.33 -6.45
CA GLN A 223 3.51 -10.48 -7.62
C GLN A 223 2.37 -9.45 -7.65
N CYS A 224 1.78 -9.12 -6.49
CA CYS A 224 0.70 -8.13 -6.40
C CYS A 224 1.12 -6.70 -6.79
N PHE A 225 2.41 -6.38 -6.81
CA PHE A 225 2.96 -5.09 -7.26
C PHE A 225 3.62 -5.16 -8.66
N GLN A 226 3.99 -6.37 -9.12
CA GLN A 226 4.58 -6.59 -10.45
C GLN A 226 3.52 -6.85 -11.53
N GLU A 227 2.47 -7.58 -11.20
CA GLU A 227 1.41 -8.01 -12.11
C GLU A 227 0.12 -7.21 -11.87
N THR A 228 0.25 -5.88 -11.79
CA THR A 228 -0.91 -5.00 -11.63
C THR A 228 -1.63 -4.90 -12.96
N HIS A 229 -2.56 -5.82 -13.21
CA HIS A 229 -3.42 -5.83 -14.38
C HIS A 229 -4.71 -5.05 -14.08
N PHE A 230 -4.80 -3.82 -14.60
CA PHE A 230 -6.10 -3.17 -14.74
C PHE A 230 -6.69 -3.58 -16.08
N ASN A 231 -7.35 -4.74 -16.12
CA ASN A 231 -8.16 -5.14 -17.26
C ASN A 231 -9.64 -5.08 -16.88
N SER A 232 -10.39 -4.29 -17.63
CA SER A 232 -11.83 -4.31 -17.61
C SER A 232 -12.28 -4.21 -19.06
N TRP A 233 -13.29 -5.00 -19.43
CA TRP A 233 -13.98 -4.88 -20.71
C TRP A 233 -14.61 -3.50 -20.90
N SER A 234 -14.81 -2.76 -19.80
CA SER A 234 -15.33 -1.39 -19.80
C SER A 234 -14.26 -0.32 -20.08
N TYR A 235 -12.99 -0.70 -20.20
CA TYR A 235 -11.94 0.27 -20.55
C TYR A 235 -11.89 0.47 -22.06
N PRO A 236 -11.67 1.72 -22.54
CA PRO A 236 -11.54 1.99 -23.96
C PRO A 236 -10.43 1.16 -24.62
N GLU A 237 -10.58 0.88 -25.92
CA GLU A 237 -9.52 0.26 -26.71
C GLU A 237 -8.21 1.09 -26.61
N GLY A 238 -7.09 0.41 -26.39
CA GLY A 238 -5.79 1.06 -26.17
C GLY A 238 -5.61 1.72 -24.80
N PHE A 239 -6.54 1.53 -23.85
CA PHE A 239 -6.35 1.98 -22.48
C PHE A 239 -5.16 1.26 -21.83
N GLU A 240 -4.14 2.04 -21.51
CA GLU A 240 -2.92 1.58 -20.89
C GLU A 240 -2.83 2.20 -19.49
N PRO A 241 -3.10 1.45 -18.41
CA PRO A 241 -3.14 1.94 -17.03
C PRO A 241 -1.73 2.19 -16.45
N ARG A 242 -0.74 2.53 -17.28
CA ARG A 242 0.68 2.60 -16.91
C ARG A 242 0.92 3.43 -15.66
N PHE A 243 0.29 4.60 -15.57
CA PHE A 243 0.41 5.45 -14.39
C PHE A 243 -0.19 4.80 -13.13
N LEU A 244 -1.31 4.08 -13.23
CA LEU A 244 -1.91 3.41 -12.07
C LEU A 244 -1.08 2.21 -11.62
N THR A 245 -0.52 1.45 -12.56
CA THR A 245 0.39 0.33 -12.28
C THR A 245 1.68 0.82 -11.62
N GLU A 246 2.30 1.88 -12.16
CA GLU A 246 3.49 2.48 -11.56
C GLU A 246 3.18 3.12 -10.19
N LEU A 247 2.06 3.83 -10.07
CA LEU A 247 1.64 4.40 -8.79
C LEU A 247 1.43 3.31 -7.74
N ALA A 248 0.75 2.21 -8.08
CA ALA A 248 0.58 1.08 -7.17
C ALA A 248 1.94 0.54 -6.70
N ARG A 249 2.91 0.42 -7.61
CA ARG A 249 4.28 0.01 -7.29
C ARG A 249 5.00 1.02 -6.39
N TRP A 250 4.86 2.32 -6.62
CA TRP A 250 5.41 3.36 -5.73
C TRP A 250 4.75 3.38 -4.35
N GLN A 251 3.47 2.97 -4.26
CA GLN A 251 2.78 2.78 -2.99
C GLN A 251 3.20 1.51 -2.22
N SER A 252 4.14 0.71 -2.73
CA SER A 252 4.82 -0.32 -1.90
C SER A 252 5.46 0.28 -0.64
N TRP A 253 5.81 1.58 -0.67
CA TRP A 253 6.24 2.38 0.49
C TRP A 253 5.24 2.43 1.65
N THR A 254 3.95 2.24 1.37
CA THR A 254 2.87 2.26 2.39
C THR A 254 2.42 0.87 2.79
N PHE A 255 3.05 -0.18 2.28
CA PHE A 255 2.66 -1.55 2.57
C PHE A 255 2.79 -1.84 4.07
N ARG A 256 1.70 -2.31 4.66
CA ARG A 256 1.62 -2.83 6.03
C ARG A 256 0.78 -4.10 6.03
N PRO A 257 1.28 -5.23 6.55
CA PRO A 257 0.46 -6.42 6.73
C PRO A 257 -0.66 -6.14 7.75
N ALA A 258 -1.89 -6.52 7.40
CA ALA A 258 -3.00 -6.48 8.35
C ALA A 258 -2.73 -7.44 9.52
N ARG A 259 -2.96 -6.97 10.75
CA ARG A 259 -2.86 -7.77 11.96
C ARG A 259 -4.22 -7.87 12.61
N MET A 260 -4.75 -9.09 12.69
CA MET A 260 -5.97 -9.35 13.44
C MET A 260 -5.66 -9.32 14.94
N ARG A 261 -6.39 -8.48 15.68
CA ARG A 261 -6.36 -8.45 17.15
C ARG A 261 -7.57 -9.24 17.65
N TRP A 262 -7.37 -10.50 18.05
CA TRP A 262 -8.38 -11.34 18.70
C TRP A 262 -8.19 -11.34 20.21
#